data_AF-A0A067F2Z9-F1
#
_entry.id   AF-A0A067F2Z9-F1
#
_cell.length_a   1.000
_cell.length_b   1.000
_cell.length_c   1.000
_cell.angle_alpha   90.00
_cell.angle_beta   90.00
_cell.angle_gamma   90.00
#
_symmetry.space_group_name_H-M   'P 1'
#
loop_
_entity.id
_entity.type
_entity.pdbx_description
1 polymer ?
#
loop_
_entity_poly.entity_id
_entity_poly.type
_entity_poly.pdbx_seq_one_letter_code
_entity_poly.pdbx_strand_id
1 'polypeptide(L)'
;MAVLSVFTIILSLLSTELSFVFAGFGTVTAYHPPYLPTRCNGNGQEQFPPGNLFVAVGECLWDNGAACGSLWGNGAACGRRYRLRCISGNNKPCKGNTINQ
;
A
#
# COMPACT_ATOMS: atom_id res chain seq x y z
N MET A 1 39.70 -2.05 22.90
CA MET A 1 39.14 -2.96 21.86
C MET A 1 37.76 -3.48 22.25
N ALA A 2 37.60 -4.18 23.38
CA ALA A 2 36.31 -4.73 23.83
C ALA A 2 35.18 -3.70 23.99
N VAL A 3 35.49 -2.51 24.53
CA VAL A 3 34.48 -1.45 24.75
C VAL A 3 33.95 -0.88 23.44
N LEU A 4 34.83 -0.69 22.44
CA LEU A 4 34.44 -0.25 21.10
C LEU A 4 33.57 -1.30 20.40
N SER A 5 33.94 -2.59 20.49
CA SER A 5 33.12 -3.67 19.91
C SER A 5 31.75 -3.81 20.57
N VAL A 6 31.66 -3.60 21.89
CA VAL A 6 30.38 -3.61 22.60
C VAL A 6 29.51 -2.44 22.14
N PHE A 7 30.09 -1.24 21.99
CA PHE A 7 29.37 -0.07 21.51
C PHE A 7 28.83 -0.26 20.09
N THR A 8 29.61 -0.85 19.17
CA THR A 8 29.14 -1.15 17.81
C THR A 8 28.02 -2.17 17.77
N ILE A 9 28.07 -3.21 18.64
CA ILE A 9 27.01 -4.22 18.72
C ILE A 9 25.71 -3.58 19.21
N ILE A 10 25.77 -2.75 20.26
CA ILE A 10 24.61 -2.03 20.80
C ILE A 10 24.00 -1.11 19.73
N LEU A 11 24.83 -0.35 18.99
CA LEU A 11 24.35 0.54 17.93
C LEU A 11 23.66 -0.24 16.80
N SER A 12 24.19 -1.39 16.43
CA SER A 12 23.62 -2.25 15.37
C SER A 12 22.26 -2.82 15.77
N LEU A 13 22.12 -3.29 17.01
CA LEU A 13 20.85 -3.79 17.57
C LEU A 13 19.81 -2.68 17.70
N LEU A 14 20.23 -1.45 18.02
CA LEU A 14 19.32 -0.29 18.06
C LEU A 14 18.81 0.12 16.67
N SER A 15 19.64 -0.08 15.62
CA SER A 15 19.26 0.27 14.25
C SER A 15 18.24 -0.68 13.63
N THR A 16 18.20 -1.95 14.06
CA THR A 16 17.25 -2.95 13.54
C THR A 16 15.81 -2.76 14.03
N GLU A 17 15.60 -2.03 15.12
CA GLU A 17 14.27 -1.73 15.68
C GLU A 17 13.60 -0.54 14.95
N LEU A 18 14.36 0.28 14.21
CA LEU A 18 13.84 1.41 13.44
C LEU A 18 13.31 0.94 12.09
N SER A 19 12.19 0.21 12.10
CA SER A 19 11.41 -0.06 10.91
C SER A 19 10.77 1.24 10.39
N PHE A 20 11.46 1.92 9.49
CA PHE A 20 10.90 3.09 8.79
C PHE A 20 9.81 2.61 7.83
N VAL A 21 8.54 2.68 8.25
CA VAL A 21 7.42 2.46 7.34
C VAL A 21 7.25 3.72 6.50
N PHE A 22 7.81 3.69 5.29
CA PHE A 22 7.55 4.73 4.30
C PHE A 22 6.12 4.58 3.78
N ALA A 23 5.20 5.37 4.32
CA ALA A 23 3.84 5.46 3.81
C ALA A 23 3.76 6.61 2.80
N GLY A 24 3.38 6.30 1.56
CA GLY A 24 3.08 7.32 0.57
C GLY A 24 1.82 8.11 0.95
N PHE A 25 1.84 9.42 0.73
CA PHE A 25 0.64 10.26 0.82
C PHE A 25 -0.11 10.21 -0.49
N GLY A 26 -1.43 10.11 -0.44
CA GLY A 26 -2.26 10.08 -1.64
C GLY A 26 -3.72 10.40 -1.36
N THR A 27 -4.45 10.67 -2.43
CA THR A 27 -5.90 10.91 -2.39
C THR A 27 -6.62 9.61 -2.70
N VAL A 28 -7.61 9.26 -1.90
CA VAL A 28 -8.46 8.08 -2.12
C VAL A 28 -9.87 8.55 -2.45
N THR A 29 -10.49 7.95 -3.45
CA THR A 29 -11.89 8.20 -3.83
C THR A 29 -12.64 6.87 -3.91
N ALA A 30 -13.97 6.93 -3.86
CA ALA A 30 -14.82 5.77 -4.13
C ALA A 30 -15.33 5.87 -5.57
N TYR A 31 -15.41 4.73 -6.26
CA TYR A 31 -16.01 4.63 -7.58
C TYR A 31 -17.17 3.62 -7.55
N HIS A 32 -18.11 3.81 -8.48
CA HIS A 32 -19.31 3.00 -8.60
C HIS A 32 -19.10 1.88 -9.64
N PRO A 33 -19.95 0.83 -9.63
CA PRO A 33 -19.92 -0.21 -10.65
C PRO A 33 -20.03 0.34 -12.08
N PRO A 34 -19.55 -0.39 -13.11
CA PRO A 34 -19.05 -1.77 -13.03
C PRO A 34 -17.60 -1.89 -12.51
N TYR A 35 -17.36 -2.89 -11.67
CA TYR A 35 -16.03 -3.16 -11.08
C TYR A 35 -15.15 -4.08 -11.94
N LEU A 36 -15.73 -4.69 -12.98
CA LEU A 36 -15.07 -5.55 -13.95
C LEU A 36 -15.14 -4.91 -15.34
N PRO A 37 -14.16 -5.18 -16.23
CA PRO A 37 -12.96 -5.99 -16.00
C PRO A 37 -11.86 -5.23 -15.24
N THR A 38 -10.99 -5.96 -14.54
CA THR A 38 -9.78 -5.40 -13.92
C THR A 38 -8.53 -5.72 -14.75
N ARG A 39 -7.47 -4.93 -14.56
CA ARG A 39 -6.15 -5.23 -15.13
C ARG A 39 -5.49 -6.47 -14.52
N CYS A 40 -5.93 -6.92 -13.35
CA CYS A 40 -5.31 -8.05 -12.65
C CYS A 40 -5.82 -9.40 -13.16
N ASN A 41 -7.14 -9.61 -13.17
CA ASN A 41 -7.75 -10.90 -13.50
C ASN A 41 -8.95 -10.78 -14.45
N GLY A 42 -9.00 -9.69 -15.24
CA GLY A 42 -10.06 -9.47 -16.23
C GLY A 42 -11.45 -9.52 -15.59
N ASN A 43 -12.27 -10.47 -16.04
CA ASN A 43 -13.67 -10.65 -15.60
C ASN A 43 -13.85 -11.62 -14.41
N GLY A 44 -12.79 -12.14 -13.81
CA GLY A 44 -12.91 -13.07 -12.68
C GLY A 44 -13.53 -12.40 -11.45
N GLN A 45 -14.65 -12.90 -10.93
CA GLN A 45 -15.31 -12.32 -9.74
C GLN A 45 -14.62 -12.76 -8.45
N GLU A 46 -13.92 -13.89 -8.50
CA GLU A 46 -13.13 -14.48 -7.41
C GLU A 46 -11.96 -13.61 -6.95
N GLN A 47 -11.65 -12.52 -7.68
CA GLN A 47 -10.64 -11.55 -7.25
C GLN A 47 -11.12 -10.64 -6.10
N PHE A 48 -12.43 -10.55 -5.86
CA PHE A 48 -12.98 -9.71 -4.80
C PHE A 48 -13.07 -10.48 -3.48
N PRO A 49 -12.55 -9.93 -2.37
CA PRO A 49 -12.65 -10.57 -1.07
C PRO A 49 -14.10 -10.57 -0.56
N PRO A 50 -14.50 -11.51 0.32
CA PRO A 50 -15.88 -11.67 0.80
C PRO A 50 -16.46 -10.44 1.51
N GLY A 51 -15.61 -9.53 2.01
CA GLY A 51 -16.03 -8.26 2.61
C GLY A 51 -16.27 -7.10 1.63
N ASN A 52 -16.07 -7.32 0.32
CA ASN A 52 -16.15 -6.30 -0.74
C ASN A 52 -15.28 -5.05 -0.47
N LEU A 53 -14.23 -5.19 0.35
CA LEU A 53 -13.22 -4.16 0.57
C LEU A 53 -12.08 -4.41 -0.41
N PHE A 54 -12.10 -3.67 -1.51
CA PHE A 54 -11.05 -3.67 -2.52
C PHE A 54 -10.74 -2.24 -2.97
N VAL A 55 -9.57 -2.03 -3.54
CA VAL A 55 -9.13 -0.74 -4.06
C VAL A 55 -8.55 -0.89 -5.46
N ALA A 56 -8.76 0.13 -6.28
CA ALA A 56 -7.96 0.37 -7.47
C ALA A 56 -6.84 1.35 -7.10
N VAL A 57 -5.64 1.11 -7.62
CA VAL A 57 -4.49 1.97 -7.37
C VAL A 57 -4.09 2.73 -8.63
N GLY A 58 -3.59 3.95 -8.45
CA GLY A 58 -3.04 4.75 -9.54
C GLY A 58 -1.69 4.24 -10.03
N GLU A 59 -1.25 4.75 -11.18
CA GLU A 59 -0.04 4.32 -11.89
C GLU A 59 1.22 4.34 -11.01
N CYS A 60 1.35 5.35 -10.15
CA CYS A 60 2.53 5.44 -9.31
C CYS A 60 2.65 4.25 -8.32
N LEU A 61 1.54 3.67 -7.88
CA LEU A 61 1.52 2.54 -6.94
C LEU A 61 1.39 1.18 -7.65
N TRP A 62 0.92 1.19 -8.90
CA TRP A 62 0.75 0.02 -9.76
C TRP A 62 2.05 -0.78 -9.95
N ASP A 63 3.19 -0.08 -10.01
CA ASP A 63 4.52 -0.65 -10.33
C ASP A 63 5.51 -0.62 -9.16
N ASN A 64 5.07 -0.89 -7.94
CA ASN A 64 5.93 -0.82 -6.73
C ASN A 64 6.58 0.54 -6.49
N GLY A 65 6.05 1.63 -7.04
CA GLY A 65 6.70 2.93 -6.96
C GLY A 65 7.83 3.16 -7.96
N ALA A 66 7.97 2.32 -9.00
CA ALA A 66 9.09 2.40 -9.95
C ALA A 66 9.14 3.69 -10.79
N ALA A 67 7.98 4.28 -11.12
CA ALA A 67 7.81 5.65 -11.64
C ALA A 67 6.32 5.89 -11.92
N CYS A 68 5.82 7.11 -11.69
CA CYS A 68 4.48 7.46 -12.14
C CYS A 68 4.48 7.77 -13.65
N GLY A 69 3.54 7.20 -14.42
CA GLY A 69 3.48 7.39 -15.88
C GLY A 69 4.25 6.37 -16.72
N SER A 70 4.73 5.27 -16.13
CA SER A 70 5.27 4.15 -16.92
C SER A 70 4.14 3.51 -17.74
N LEU A 71 4.30 3.51 -19.07
CA LEU A 71 3.37 2.86 -20.00
C LEU A 71 3.35 1.32 -19.86
N TRP A 72 4.40 0.73 -19.29
CA TRP A 72 4.53 -0.70 -19.09
C TRP A 72 4.57 -1.00 -17.60
N GLY A 73 3.38 -1.04 -17.03
CA GLY A 73 3.24 -1.48 -15.65
C GLY A 73 3.24 -3.00 -15.54
N ASN A 74 3.93 -3.56 -14.55
CA ASN A 74 4.04 -5.00 -14.35
C ASN A 74 2.89 -5.60 -13.52
N GLY A 75 1.92 -4.76 -13.11
CA GLY A 75 0.78 -5.22 -12.32
C GLY A 75 1.18 -5.70 -10.93
N ALA A 76 2.29 -5.20 -10.39
CA ALA A 76 2.78 -5.62 -9.08
C ALA A 76 1.80 -5.34 -7.94
N ALA A 77 0.86 -4.41 -8.12
CA ALA A 77 -0.22 -4.12 -7.17
C ALA A 77 -1.30 -5.22 -7.07
N CYS A 78 -1.38 -6.14 -8.03
CA CYS A 78 -2.37 -7.20 -8.02
C CYS A 78 -2.21 -8.13 -6.80
N GLY A 79 -3.32 -8.42 -6.11
CA GLY A 79 -3.33 -9.29 -4.92
C GLY A 79 -2.69 -8.68 -3.67
N ARG A 80 -2.29 -7.40 -3.71
CA ARG A 80 -1.69 -6.73 -2.55
C ARG A 80 -2.74 -6.20 -1.59
N ARG A 81 -2.31 -6.15 -0.33
CA ARG A 81 -3.03 -5.60 0.81
C ARG A 81 -2.49 -4.22 1.16
N TYR A 82 -3.38 -3.27 1.37
CA TYR A 82 -3.04 -1.88 1.63
C TYR A 82 -3.69 -1.44 2.96
N ARG A 83 -2.86 -0.92 3.86
CA ARG A 83 -3.32 -0.20 5.04
C ARG A 83 -3.33 1.28 4.75
N LEU A 84 -4.51 1.89 4.83
CA LEU A 84 -4.71 3.32 4.66
C LEU A 84 -4.95 3.95 6.02
N ARG A 85 -4.32 5.11 6.27
CA ARG A 85 -4.64 5.98 7.40
C ARG A 85 -5.18 7.28 6.85
N CYS A 86 -6.35 7.67 7.32
CA CYS A 86 -7.02 8.87 6.87
C CYS A 86 -6.46 10.07 7.65
N ILE A 87 -5.89 11.02 6.93
CA ILE A 87 -5.21 12.19 7.50
C ILE A 87 -6.13 13.42 7.43
N SER A 88 -6.91 13.55 6.36
CA SER A 88 -7.86 14.64 6.14
C SER A 88 -9.00 14.21 5.19
N GLY A 89 -10.10 14.97 5.15
CA GLY A 89 -11.22 14.78 4.21
C GLY A 89 -12.59 14.54 4.87
N ASN A 90 -13.65 14.51 4.04
CA ASN A 90 -15.06 14.45 4.47
C ASN A 90 -15.56 13.05 4.90
N ASN A 91 -14.75 12.25 5.60
CA ASN A 91 -15.10 10.89 6.07
C ASN A 91 -15.58 9.92 4.96
N LYS A 92 -15.27 10.22 3.70
CA LYS A 92 -15.51 9.34 2.55
C LYS A 92 -14.33 9.46 1.59
N PRO A 93 -13.70 8.35 1.18
CA PRO A 93 -14.02 6.93 1.45
C PRO A 93 -13.61 6.44 2.86
N CYS A 94 -13.03 7.31 3.68
CA CYS A 94 -12.55 7.05 5.03
C CYS A 94 -13.66 6.92 6.09
N LYS A 95 -14.25 5.73 6.24
CA LYS A 95 -15.12 5.43 7.41
C LYS A 95 -14.26 5.02 8.62
N GLY A 96 -13.60 6.00 9.24
CA GLY A 96 -12.71 5.81 10.40
C GLY A 96 -11.27 6.26 10.14
N ASN A 97 -10.42 6.19 11.17
CA ASN A 97 -9.03 6.67 11.07
C ASN A 97 -8.13 5.74 10.25
N THR A 98 -8.44 4.45 10.18
CA THR A 98 -7.61 3.44 9.52
C THR A 98 -8.48 2.42 8.79
N ILE A 99 -8.11 2.10 7.55
CA ILE A 99 -8.70 1.01 6.75
C ILE A 99 -7.60 -0.03 6.52
N ASN A 100 -7.85 -1.28 6.94
CA ASN A 100 -6.96 -2.40 6.70
C ASN A 100 -7.58 -3.27 5.61
N GLN A 101 -6.95 -3.32 4.44
CA GLN A 101 -7.35 -4.19 3.34
C GLN A 101 -6.25 -5.20 3.06
#